data_AF-A0A3M2ZYG3-F1
#
_entry.id   AF-A0A3M2ZYG3-F1
#
_cell.length_a   1.000
_cell.length_b   1.000
_cell.length_c   1.000
_cell.angle_alpha   90.00
_cell.angle_beta   90.00
_cell.angle_gamma   90.00
#
_symmetry.space_group_name_H-M   'P 1'
#
loop_
_entity.id
_entity.type
_entity.pdbx_description
1 polymer ?
#
loop_
_entity_poly.entity_id
_entity_poly.type
_entity_poly.pdbx_seq_one_letter_code
_entity_poly.pdbx_strand_id
1 'polypeptide(L)'
;CRDSERLLSYGARGNPTGFALEDLVTELEGGYRTRLFSSGLAAVAQTFLAYLRPGDHVLLTDAVYSPVRRVAQEFLQPFGIEVSYYAADGRGLEAQLQDNTRMVYAEVPGSLLYELCDLPALAA
;
A
#
# COMPACT_ATOMS: atom_id res chain seq x y z
N CYS A 1 24.35 -6.09 3.15
CA CYS A 1 24.70 -5.37 1.91
C CYS A 1 24.52 -6.26 0.68
N ARG A 2 23.32 -6.28 0.09
CA ARG A 2 23.02 -6.83 -1.25
C ARG A 2 22.49 -5.69 -2.12
N ASP A 3 23.20 -4.56 -2.10
CA ASP A 3 22.57 -3.28 -2.44
C ASP A 3 22.68 -2.87 -3.92
N SER A 4 23.41 -3.64 -4.74
CA SER A 4 23.73 -3.20 -6.11
C SER A 4 23.45 -4.24 -7.21
N GLU A 5 23.61 -5.54 -6.96
CA GLU A 5 23.50 -6.56 -8.03
C GLU A 5 22.27 -7.46 -7.89
N ARG A 6 21.39 -7.42 -8.91
CA ARG A 6 20.29 -8.38 -9.09
C ARG A 6 20.86 -9.71 -9.58
N LEU A 7 21.37 -10.52 -8.65
CA LEU A 7 21.86 -11.87 -8.94
C LEU A 7 20.68 -12.81 -9.22
N LEU A 8 20.64 -13.35 -10.44
CA LEU A 8 19.67 -14.38 -10.82
C LEU A 8 19.89 -15.63 -9.96
N SER A 9 18.87 -15.99 -9.18
CA SER A 9 18.94 -17.15 -8.29
C SER A 9 17.83 -18.15 -8.62
N TYR A 10 16.58 -17.72 -8.63
CA TYR A 10 15.44 -18.59 -8.89
C TYR A 10 14.30 -17.76 -9.50
N GLY A 11 13.52 -18.32 -10.41
CA GLY A 11 12.49 -17.57 -11.15
C GLY A 11 11.46 -16.87 -10.27
N ALA A 12 11.18 -17.40 -9.08
CA ALA A 12 10.30 -16.75 -8.10
C ALA A 12 10.90 -15.48 -7.44
N ARG A 13 12.23 -15.31 -7.50
CA ARG A 13 12.93 -14.10 -7.00
C ARG A 13 13.11 -13.03 -8.08
N GLY A 14 12.61 -13.30 -9.29
CA GLY A 14 12.73 -12.40 -10.43
C GLY A 14 13.45 -13.07 -11.59
N ASN A 15 13.05 -12.66 -12.79
CA ASN A 15 13.65 -13.04 -14.05
C ASN A 15 14.05 -11.76 -14.82
N PRO A 16 14.91 -11.85 -15.84
CA PRO A 16 15.36 -10.67 -16.58
C PRO A 16 14.23 -9.81 -17.14
N THR A 17 13.14 -10.43 -17.59
CA THR A 17 11.97 -9.73 -18.12
C THR A 17 11.23 -8.95 -17.03
N GLY A 18 11.07 -9.53 -15.84
CA GLY A 18 10.46 -8.88 -14.69
C GLY A 18 11.30 -7.71 -14.19
N PHE A 19 12.62 -7.86 -14.19
CA PHE A 19 13.55 -6.78 -13.84
C PHE A 19 13.46 -5.60 -14.80
N ALA A 20 13.38 -5.85 -16.11
CA ALA A 20 13.20 -4.79 -17.09
C ALA A 20 11.88 -4.03 -16.89
N LEU A 21 10.80 -4.74 -16.54
CA LEU A 21 9.52 -4.11 -16.22
C LEU A 21 9.57 -3.31 -14.92
N GLU A 22 10.21 -3.83 -13.86
CA GLU A 22 10.43 -3.08 -12.61
C GLU A 22 11.19 -1.77 -12.86
N ASP A 23 12.24 -1.82 -13.70
CA ASP A 23 13.06 -0.65 -13.99
C ASP A 23 12.28 0.41 -14.77
N LEU A 24 11.51 0.00 -15.79
CA LEU A 24 10.63 0.89 -16.55
C LEU A 24 9.58 1.58 -15.67
N VAL A 25 8.92 0.82 -14.78
CA VAL A 25 7.92 1.41 -13.87
C VAL A 25 8.59 2.35 -12.87
N THR A 26 9.79 2.02 -12.39
CA THR A 26 10.56 2.89 -11.49
C THR A 26 10.89 4.23 -12.18
N GLU A 27 11.28 4.19 -13.46
CA GLU A 27 11.57 5.38 -14.26
C GLU A 27 10.32 6.24 -14.50
N LEU A 28 9.17 5.62 -14.78
CA LEU A 28 7.91 6.32 -15.03
C LEU A 28 7.33 6.99 -13.78
N GLU A 29 7.35 6.30 -12.65
CA GLU A 29 6.79 6.78 -11.38
C GLU A 29 7.78 7.67 -10.60
N GLY A 30 9.04 7.75 -11.04
CA GLY A 30 10.10 8.47 -10.31
C GLY A 30 10.42 7.88 -8.93
N GLY A 31 10.09 6.60 -8.72
CA GLY A 31 10.30 5.91 -7.45
C GLY A 31 11.76 5.48 -7.21
N TYR A 32 12.07 5.04 -5.98
CA TYR A 32 13.40 4.49 -5.69
C TYR A 32 13.60 3.10 -6.32
N ARG A 33 12.61 2.21 -6.16
CA ARG A 33 12.57 0.85 -6.70
C ARG A 33 11.13 0.35 -6.81
N THR A 34 10.84 -0.43 -7.85
CA THR A 34 9.57 -1.14 -8.02
C THR A 34 9.72 -2.64 -7.73
N ARG A 35 8.65 -3.26 -7.22
CA ARG A 35 8.52 -4.71 -7.05
C ARG A 35 7.26 -5.23 -7.74
N LEU A 36 7.41 -6.31 -8.50
CA LEU A 36 6.28 -6.96 -9.17
C LEU A 36 5.63 -8.02 -8.27
N PHE A 37 4.30 -8.06 -8.33
CA PHE A 37 3.47 -9.04 -7.65
C PHE A 37 2.51 -9.69 -8.65
N SER A 38 1.92 -10.83 -8.26
CA SER A 38 0.99 -11.58 -9.11
C SER A 38 -0.35 -10.87 -9.36
N SER A 39 -0.73 -9.93 -8.50
CA SER A 39 -1.93 -9.11 -8.64
C SER A 39 -1.81 -7.80 -7.86
N GLY A 40 -2.66 -6.81 -8.17
CA GLY A 40 -2.74 -5.57 -7.39
C GLY A 40 -3.12 -5.80 -5.93
N LEU A 41 -4.04 -6.74 -5.66
CA LEU A 41 -4.39 -7.11 -4.29
C LEU A 41 -3.20 -7.72 -3.54
N ALA A 42 -2.40 -8.55 -4.21
CA ALA A 42 -1.18 -9.11 -3.62
C ALA A 42 -0.14 -8.02 -3.33
N ALA A 43 -0.01 -7.02 -4.20
CA ALA A 43 0.85 -5.86 -3.95
C ALA A 43 0.40 -5.09 -2.70
N VAL A 44 -0.89 -4.77 -2.59
CA VAL A 44 -1.46 -4.05 -1.43
C VAL A 44 -1.28 -4.86 -0.14
N ALA A 45 -1.62 -6.16 -0.16
CA ALA A 45 -1.46 -7.03 1.01
C ALA A 45 0.00 -7.16 1.46
N GLN A 46 0.94 -7.25 0.51
CA GLN A 46 2.36 -7.28 0.84
C GLN A 46 2.87 -5.95 1.39
N THR A 47 2.35 -4.82 0.91
CA THR A 47 2.64 -3.50 1.49
C THR A 47 2.19 -3.45 2.95
N PHE A 48 0.97 -3.89 3.26
CA PHE A 48 0.52 -3.96 4.66
C PHE A 48 1.41 -4.84 5.52
N LEU A 49 1.75 -6.04 5.06
CA LEU A 49 2.61 -6.97 5.80
C LEU A 49 4.06 -6.48 5.97
N ALA A 50 4.57 -5.71 5.01
CA ALA A 50 5.93 -5.18 5.09
C ALA A 50 6.07 -4.18 6.25
N TYR A 51 5.08 -3.30 6.41
CA TYR A 51 5.16 -2.16 7.34
C TYR A 51 4.39 -2.34 8.65
N LEU A 52 3.31 -3.13 8.67
CA LEU A 52 2.45 -3.27 9.84
C LEU A 52 2.83 -4.49 10.68
N ARG A 53 2.69 -4.35 12.00
CA ARG A 53 2.87 -5.39 13.01
C ARG A 53 1.64 -5.46 13.92
N PRO A 54 1.42 -6.58 14.63
CA PRO A 54 0.34 -6.66 15.61
C PRO A 54 0.45 -5.54 16.66
N GLY A 55 -0.66 -4.83 16.91
CA GLY A 55 -0.74 -3.64 17.76
C GLY A 55 -0.65 -2.31 17.01
N ASP A 56 -0.25 -2.32 15.74
CA ASP A 56 -0.25 -1.12 14.90
C ASP A 56 -1.66 -0.79 14.41
N HIS A 57 -1.85 0.49 14.08
CA HIS A 57 -3.08 1.02 13.50
C HIS A 57 -2.85 1.48 12.05
N VAL A 58 -3.80 1.18 11.17
CA VAL A 58 -3.84 1.63 9.77
C VAL A 58 -5.14 2.38 9.48
N LEU A 59 -5.00 3.53 8.81
CA LEU A 59 -6.12 4.34 8.32
C LEU A 59 -6.32 4.09 6.84
N LEU A 60 -7.50 3.60 6.45
CA LEU A 60 -7.88 3.34 5.06
C LEU A 60 -8.91 4.38 4.61
N THR A 61 -8.85 4.82 3.35
CA THR A 61 -9.91 5.65 2.78
C THR A 61 -11.23 4.88 2.66
N ASP A 62 -12.36 5.54 2.86
CA ASP A 62 -13.69 4.94 2.69
C ASP A 62 -14.00 4.60 1.22
N ALA A 63 -13.39 5.31 0.27
CA ALA A 63 -13.52 5.00 -1.16
C ALA A 63 -12.58 3.87 -1.63
N VAL A 64 -12.01 3.08 -0.70
CA VAL A 64 -11.05 2.03 -1.04
C VAL A 64 -11.71 0.86 -1.78
N TYR A 65 -10.97 0.30 -2.73
CA TYR A 65 -11.34 -0.91 -3.47
C TYR A 65 -11.83 -2.05 -2.55
N SER A 66 -13.03 -2.58 -2.84
CA SER A 66 -13.74 -3.52 -1.94
C SER A 66 -12.91 -4.74 -1.48
N PRO A 67 -12.10 -5.41 -2.32
CA PRO A 67 -11.20 -6.46 -1.88
C PRO A 67 -10.16 -6.06 -0.83
N VAL A 68 -9.74 -4.79 -0.77
CA VAL A 68 -8.85 -4.29 0.29
C VAL A 68 -9.56 -4.29 1.63
N ARG A 69 -10.87 -3.97 1.67
CA ARG A 69 -11.68 -4.08 2.89
C ARG A 69 -11.79 -5.51 3.38
N ARG A 70 -11.90 -6.49 2.46
CA ARG A 70 -11.87 -7.91 2.82
C ARG A 70 -10.54 -8.29 3.43
N VAL A 71 -9.41 -7.87 2.84
CA VAL A 71 -8.08 -8.10 3.44
C VAL A 71 -7.99 -7.45 4.84
N ALA A 72 -8.52 -6.24 5.01
CA ALA A 72 -8.54 -5.58 6.31
C ALA A 72 -9.32 -6.37 7.37
N GLN A 73 -10.52 -6.85 7.04
CA GLN A 73 -11.40 -7.57 7.96
C GLN A 73 -10.99 -9.02 8.19
N GLU A 74 -10.63 -9.74 7.14
CA GLU A 74 -10.37 -11.19 7.19
C GLU A 74 -8.91 -11.51 7.52
N PHE A 75 -7.99 -10.55 7.33
CA PHE A 75 -6.56 -10.79 7.51
C PHE A 75 -5.90 -9.81 8.50
N LEU A 76 -6.04 -8.49 8.33
CA LEU A 76 -5.36 -7.53 9.21
C LEU A 76 -5.91 -7.54 10.64
N GLN A 77 -7.23 -7.47 10.81
CA GLN A 77 -7.87 -7.48 12.14
C GLN A 77 -7.56 -8.76 12.93
N PRO A 78 -7.69 -9.99 12.37
CA PRO A 78 -7.30 -11.21 13.08
C PRO A 78 -5.80 -11.32 13.36
N PHE A 79 -4.96 -10.66 12.55
CA PHE A 79 -3.52 -10.58 12.79
C PHE A 79 -3.16 -9.59 13.92
N GLY A 80 -4.16 -8.89 14.49
CA GLY A 80 -3.98 -7.96 15.61
C GLY A 80 -3.64 -6.54 15.16
N ILE A 81 -3.92 -6.16 13.92
CA ILE A 81 -3.75 -4.79 13.41
C ILE A 81 -5.10 -4.08 13.49
N GLU A 82 -5.11 -2.88 14.05
CA GLU A 82 -6.29 -2.04 14.14
C GLU A 82 -6.52 -1.30 12.81
N VAL A 83 -7.77 -1.24 12.35
CA VAL A 83 -8.14 -0.63 11.07
C VAL A 83 -9.26 0.39 11.30
N SER A 84 -9.03 1.64 10.90
CA SER A 84 -10.04 2.70 10.87
C SER A 84 -10.22 3.25 9.46
N TYR A 85 -11.38 3.86 9.21
CA TYR A 85 -11.73 4.41 7.89
C TYR A 85 -11.97 5.92 7.96
N TYR A 86 -11.38 6.67 7.03
CA TYR A 86 -11.55 8.11 6.92
C TYR A 86 -12.24 8.50 5.60
N ALA A 87 -12.81 9.70 5.55
CA ALA A 87 -13.58 10.16 4.39
C ALA A 87 -12.70 10.31 3.13
N ALA A 88 -13.28 10.02 1.95
CA ALA A 88 -12.57 10.05 0.68
C ALA A 88 -12.00 11.43 0.29
N ASP A 89 -12.58 12.49 0.85
CA ASP A 89 -12.12 13.88 0.71
C ASP A 89 -10.95 14.24 1.65
N GLY A 90 -10.46 13.29 2.46
CA GLY A 90 -9.36 13.48 3.41
C GLY A 90 -9.74 14.28 4.65
N ARG A 91 -11.01 14.70 4.79
CA ARG A 91 -11.42 15.53 5.93
C ARG A 91 -11.43 14.73 7.23
N GLY A 92 -10.87 15.35 8.27
CA GLY A 92 -10.86 14.78 9.62
C GLY A 92 -9.88 13.64 9.82
N LEU A 93 -9.00 13.36 8.85
CA LEU A 93 -7.96 12.34 8.99
C LEU A 93 -7.04 12.60 10.19
N GLU A 94 -6.61 13.85 10.38
CA GLU A 94 -5.74 14.25 11.49
C GLU A 94 -6.31 13.90 12.86
N ALA A 95 -7.63 14.02 13.03
CA ALA A 95 -8.31 13.70 14.28
C ALA A 95 -8.45 12.20 14.54
N GLN A 96 -8.23 11.36 13.51
CA GLN A 96 -8.27 9.90 13.61
C GLN A 96 -6.87 9.29 13.75
N LEU A 97 -5.82 10.11 13.70
CA LEU A 97 -4.46 9.65 13.98
C LEU A 97 -4.35 9.27 15.45
N GLN A 98 -3.87 8.06 15.68
CA GLN A 98 -3.56 7.47 16.98
C GLN A 98 -2.04 7.31 17.13
N ASP A 99 -1.54 7.21 18.37
CA ASP A 99 -0.11 7.05 18.66
C ASP A 99 0.51 5.78 18.02
N ASN A 100 -0.30 4.75 17.81
CA ASN A 100 0.09 3.50 17.13
C ASN A 100 -0.15 3.52 15.61
N THR A 101 -0.55 4.65 15.02
CA THR A 101 -0.80 4.74 13.56
C THR A 101 0.51 4.63 12.79
N ARG A 102 0.63 3.59 11.98
CA ARG A 102 1.82 3.32 11.16
C ARG A 102 1.63 3.54 9.68
N MET A 103 0.41 3.56 9.20
CA MET A 103 0.13 3.73 7.78
C MET A 103 -1.18 4.46 7.54
N VAL A 104 -1.15 5.37 6.59
CA VAL A 104 -2.33 5.97 5.95
C VAL A 104 -2.37 5.47 4.51
N TYR A 105 -3.49 4.88 4.12
CA TYR A 105 -3.71 4.35 2.78
C TYR A 105 -4.79 5.18 2.07
N ALA A 106 -4.38 5.88 1.02
CA ALA A 106 -5.24 6.65 0.15
C ALA A 106 -5.36 5.97 -1.22
N GLU A 107 -6.53 6.13 -1.87
CA GLU A 107 -6.78 5.68 -3.23
C GLU A 107 -7.35 6.85 -4.03
N VAL A 108 -6.66 7.26 -5.09
CA VAL A 108 -7.02 8.42 -5.90
C VAL A 108 -6.90 8.07 -7.38
N PRO A 109 -7.98 8.19 -8.17
CA PRO A 109 -9.36 8.50 -7.75
C PRO A 109 -9.98 7.36 -6.93
N GLY A 110 -10.91 7.69 -6.04
CA GLY A 110 -11.64 6.70 -5.24
C GLY A 110 -12.33 5.64 -6.13
N SER A 111 -12.33 4.38 -5.67
CA SER A 111 -12.98 3.30 -6.40
C SER A 111 -14.47 3.60 -6.58
N LEU A 112 -14.97 3.47 -7.82
CA LEU A 112 -16.36 3.71 -8.26
C LEU A 112 -16.82 5.16 -8.29
N LEU A 113 -16.59 5.92 -7.22
CA LEU A 113 -17.15 7.26 -7.03
C LEU A 113 -16.22 8.40 -7.49
N TYR A 114 -14.98 8.08 -7.83
CA TYR A 114 -13.97 8.98 -8.42
C TYR A 114 -13.68 10.25 -7.60
N GLU A 115 -13.79 10.17 -6.28
CA GLU A 115 -13.40 11.26 -5.41
C GLU A 115 -11.90 11.54 -5.54
N LEU A 116 -11.56 12.82 -5.60
CA LEU A 116 -10.18 13.29 -5.63
C LEU A 116 -9.77 13.69 -4.22
N CYS A 117 -8.73 13.04 -3.72
CA CYS A 117 -8.12 13.40 -2.45
C CYS A 117 -6.88 14.28 -2.71
N ASP A 118 -6.64 15.28 -1.86
CA ASP A 118 -5.45 16.12 -1.93
C ASP A 118 -4.24 15.37 -1.33
N LEU A 119 -3.51 14.65 -2.19
CA LEU A 119 -2.34 13.87 -1.80
C LEU A 119 -1.23 14.74 -1.17
N PRO A 120 -0.89 15.94 -1.71
CA PRO A 120 0.05 16.86 -1.04
C PRO A 120 -0.37 17.21 0.39
N ALA A 121 -1.65 17.48 0.64
CA ALA A 121 -2.14 17.79 1.98
C ALA A 121 -2.08 16.57 2.91
N LEU A 122 -2.31 15.37 2.40
CA LEU A 122 -2.19 14.12 3.16
C LEU A 122 -0.74 13.72 3.48
N ALA A 123 0.21 14.13 2.65
CA ALA A 123 1.62 13.77 2.79
C ALA A 123 2.43 14.78 3.60
N ALA A 124 1.87 15.96 3.90
CA ALA A 124 2.48 17.03 4.68
C ALA A 124 2.56 16.72 6.18
#